data_AF-A0A7X7LI78-F1
#
_entry.id   AF-A0A7X7LI78-F1
#
_cell.length_a   1.000
_cell.length_b   1.000
_cell.length_c   1.000
_cell.angle_alpha   90.00
_cell.angle_beta   90.00
_cell.angle_gamma   90.00
#
_symmetry.space_group_name_H-M   'P 1'
#
loop_
_entity.id
_entity.type
_entity.pdbx_description
1 polymer ?
#
loop_
_entity_poly.entity_id
_entity_poly.type
_entity_poly.pdbx_seq_one_letter_code
_entity_poly.pdbx_strand_id
1 'polypeptide(L)' 'MFDANRDILRFTTAGSVDDGKSTLIGRLLYDSQVIMDDQYQAIVQSSLQKGEEQVNLAWLTDGLKAEREQ' A
#
# COMPACT_ATOMS: atom_id res chain seq x y z
N MET A 1 -8.50 -7.68 30.21
CA MET A 1 -9.54 -6.89 29.53
C MET A 1 -8.79 -5.79 28.78
N PHE A 2 -8.59 -5.94 27.47
CA PHE A 2 -7.88 -4.92 26.69
C PHE A 2 -8.87 -3.79 26.38
N ASP A 3 -8.53 -2.58 26.81
CA ASP A 3 -9.30 -1.36 26.55
C ASP A 3 -9.56 -1.20 25.05
N ALA A 4 -10.83 -1.34 24.66
CA ALA A 4 -11.26 -1.20 23.28
C ALA A 4 -11.76 0.23 22.99
N ASN A 5 -11.00 1.24 23.42
CA ASN A 5 -11.04 2.53 22.75
C ASN A 5 -9.93 2.50 21.68
N ARG A 6 -10.22 1.84 20.56
CA ARG A 6 -9.41 2.06 19.35
C ARG A 6 -9.77 3.46 18.86
N ASP A 7 -9.02 4.45 19.33
CA ASP A 7 -9.17 5.80 18.83
C ASP A 7 -8.86 5.83 17.33
N ILE A 8 -9.74 6.48 16.57
CA ILE A 8 -9.60 6.57 15.12
C ILE A 8 -8.43 7.51 14.81
N LEU A 9 -7.31 6.95 14.35
CA LEU A 9 -6.21 7.74 13.82
C LEU A 9 -6.51 8.16 12.37
N ARG A 10 -6.58 9.47 12.14
CA ARG A 10 -6.63 10.07 10.79
C ARG A 10 -5.33 10.80 10.56
N PHE A 11 -4.61 10.43 9.50
CA PHE A 11 -3.36 11.07 9.11
C PHE A 11 -3.29 11.21 7.59
N THR A 12 -2.40 12.08 7.13
CA THR A 12 -2.12 12.29 5.71
C THR A 12 -0.61 12.37 5.52
N THR A 13 -0.12 11.91 4.37
CA THR A 13 1.30 12.00 3.99
C THR A 13 1.47 13.06 2.90
N ALA A 14 2.46 13.95 3.04
CA ALA A 14 2.81 14.96 2.04
C ALA A 14 4.33 14.99 1.83
N GLY A 15 4.77 15.33 0.62
CA GLY A 15 6.18 15.27 0.19
C GLY A 15 6.31 15.11 -1.33
N SER A 16 7.54 15.23 -1.84
CA SER A 16 7.91 15.06 -3.26
C SER A 16 7.56 13.67 -3.78
N VAL A 17 7.47 13.50 -5.11
CA VAL A 17 7.08 12.24 -5.78
C VAL A 17 7.90 11.05 -5.27
N ASP A 18 9.21 11.23 -5.10
CA ASP A 18 10.16 10.17 -4.74
C ASP A 18 10.32 9.94 -3.23
N ASP A 19 9.56 10.64 -2.38
CA ASP A 19 9.68 10.54 -0.92
C ASP A 19 9.03 9.25 -0.34
N GLY A 20 8.59 8.31 -1.19
CA GLY A 20 8.11 7.00 -0.73
C GLY A 20 6.76 7.00 0.01
N LYS A 21 5.95 8.06 -0.13
CA LYS A 21 4.64 8.22 0.54
C LYS A 21 3.68 7.03 0.28
N SER A 22 3.52 6.64 -0.98
CA SER A 22 2.68 5.50 -1.37
C SER A 22 3.22 4.19 -0.78
N THR A 23 4.55 4.01 -0.76
CA THR A 23 5.20 2.84 -0.13
C THR A 23 4.91 2.77 1.36
N LEU A 24 4.98 3.91 2.08
CA LEU A 24 4.66 3.96 3.50
C LEU A 24 3.20 3.61 3.78
N ILE A 25 2.26 4.18 3.02
CA ILE A 25 0.83 3.84 3.18
C ILE A 25 0.59 2.37 2.86
N GLY A 26 1.15 1.87 1.75
CA GLY A 26 1.06 0.45 1.36
C GLY A 26 1.61 -0.48 2.44
N ARG A 27 2.71 -0.11 3.10
CA ARG A 27 3.27 -0.87 4.21
C ARG A 27 2.36 -0.89 5.43
N LEU A 28 1.78 0.25 5.79
CA LEU A 28 0.82 0.32 6.89
C LEU A 28 -0.42 -0.54 6.63
N LEU A 29 -0.96 -0.53 5.40
CA LEU A 29 -2.10 -1.37 5.01
C LEU A 29 -1.75 -2.87 5.08
N TYR A 30 -0.52 -3.23 4.70
CA TYR A 30 -0.03 -4.60 4.78
C TYR A 30 0.12 -5.08 6.22
N ASP A 31 0.81 -4.31 7.05
CA ASP A 31 1.07 -4.67 8.45
C ASP A 31 -0.21 -4.67 9.30
N SER A 32 -1.23 -3.88 8.91
CA SER A 32 -2.54 -3.87 9.58
C SER A 32 -3.48 -5.00 9.14
N GLN A 33 -3.02 -5.91 8.27
CA GLN A 33 -3.76 -7.08 7.77
C GLN A 33 -5.14 -6.74 7.18
N VAL A 34 -5.27 -5.56 6.58
CA VAL A 34 -6.52 -5.11 5.94
C VAL A 34 -6.58 -5.50 4.46
N ILE A 35 -5.47 -5.97 3.90
CA ILE A 35 -5.35 -6.37 2.50
C ILE A 35 -5.78 -7.83 2.36
N MET A 36 -6.67 -8.08 1.39
CA MET A 36 -7.07 -9.43 1.02
C MET A 36 -5.93 -10.15 0.28
N ASP A 37 -5.80 -11.46 0.47
CA ASP A 37 -4.70 -12.24 -0.10
C ASP A 37 -4.65 -12.17 -1.63
N ASP A 38 -5.79 -12.14 -2.30
CA ASP A 38 -5.89 -12.01 -3.76
C ASP A 38 -5.30 -10.69 -4.27
N GLN A 39 -5.57 -9.58 -3.58
CA GLN A 39 -5.01 -8.26 -3.87
C GLN A 39 -3.50 -8.25 -3.67
N TYR A 40 -3.02 -8.86 -2.58
CA TYR A 40 -1.59 -8.99 -2.34
C TYR A 40 -0.90 -9.81 -3.44
N GLN A 41 -1.48 -10.96 -3.82
CA GLN A 41 -0.94 -11.80 -4.88
C GLN A 41 -0.91 -11.08 -6.24
N ALA A 42 -1.93 -10.29 -6.56
CA ALA A 42 -1.95 -9.49 -7.80
C ALA A 42 -0.76 -8.52 -7.87
N ILE A 43 -0.38 -7.91 -6.75
CA ILE A 43 0.77 -7.01 -6.67
C ILE A 43 2.07 -7.78 -6.78
N VAL A 44 2.19 -8.92 -6.10
CA VAL A 44 3.38 -9.80 -6.23
C VAL A 44 3.60 -10.17 -7.70
N GLN A 45 2.55 -10.62 -8.40
CA GLN A 45 2.64 -10.96 -9.82
C GLN A 45 3.03 -9.76 -10.69
N SER A 46 2.40 -8.61 -10.45
CA SER A 46 2.76 -7.37 -11.15
C SER A 46 4.22 -7.00 -10.89
N SER A 47 4.74 -7.18 -9.67
CA SER A 47 6.10 -6.76 -9.29
C SER A 47 7.12 -7.63 -10.01
N LEU A 48 6.86 -8.94 -10.04
CA LEU A 48 7.65 -9.90 -10.81
C LEU A 48 7.63 -9.59 -12.31
N GLN A 49 6.47 -9.25 -12.88
CA GLN A 49 6.34 -8.92 -14.31
C GLN A 49 7.14 -7.67 -14.69
N LYS A 50 7.28 -6.70 -13.78
CA LYS A 50 8.09 -5.50 -14.01
C LYS A 50 9.57 -5.67 -13.61
N GLY A 51 9.97 -6.84 -13.12
CA GLY A 51 11.34 -7.13 -12.74
C GLY A 51 11.78 -6.52 -11.40
N GLU A 52 10.84 -6.22 -10.52
CA GLU A 52 11.14 -5.72 -9.17
C GLU A 52 11.72 -6.85 -8.30
N GLU A 53 12.75 -6.55 -7.52
CA GLU A 53 13.35 -7.51 -6.57
C GLU A 53 12.48 -7.74 -5.33
N GLN A 54 11.60 -6.78 -5.03
CA GLN A 54 10.71 -6.81 -3.87
C GLN A 54 9.27 -6.46 -4.28
N VAL A 55 8.31 -6.87 -3.45
CA VAL A 55 6.90 -6.55 -3.66
C VAL A 55 6.72 -5.03 -3.54
N ASN A 56 6.29 -4.39 -4.62
CA ASN A 56 6.12 -2.94 -4.67
C ASN A 56 4.78 -2.55 -4.03
N LEU A 57 4.80 -2.34 -2.71
CA LEU A 57 3.62 -2.02 -1.91
C LEU A 57 2.98 -0.67 -2.27
N ALA A 58 3.67 0.23 -2.96
CA ALA A 58 3.08 1.48 -3.45
C ALA A 58 1.88 1.22 -4.36
N TRP A 59 1.86 0.08 -5.07
CA TRP A 59 0.77 -0.25 -5.99
C TRP A 59 -0.54 -0.63 -5.31
N LEU A 60 -0.55 -0.85 -3.99
CA LEU A 60 -1.79 -0.95 -3.21
C LEU A 60 -2.61 0.33 -3.27
N THR A 61 -1.94 1.47 -3.20
CA THR A 61 -2.58 2.78 -3.24
C THR A 61 -2.63 3.34 -4.66
N ASP A 62 -1.62 3.04 -5.48
CA ASP A 62 -1.57 3.56 -6.85
C ASP A 62 -2.56 2.81 -7.77
N GLY A 63 -2.96 1.57 -7.43
CA GLY A 63 -4.02 0.85 -8.12
C GLY A 63 -5.41 1.49 -7.98
N LEU A 64 -5.63 2.37 -6.99
CA LEU A 64 -6.86 3.15 -6.81
C LEU A 64 -6.85 4.45 -7.64
N LYS A 65 -5.68 4.88 -8.15
CA LYS A 65 -5.55 6.06 -9.00
C LYS A 65 -5.55 5.62 -10.46
N ALA A 66 -6.48 6.19 -11.23
CA ALA A 66 -6.60 6.10 -12.67
C ALA A 66 -5.42 6.78 -13.39
N GLU A 67 -4.19 6.31 -13.14
CA GLU A 67 -2.95 6.74 -13.80
C GLU A 67 -2.35 5.58 -14.63
N ARG A 68 -3.11 4.49 -14.85
CA ARG A 68 -2.71 3.33 -15.67
C ARG A 68 -3.00 3.48 -17.18
N GLU A 69 -3.45 4.65 -17.64
CA GLU A 69 -3.81 4.93 -19.05
C GLU A 69 -2.99 6.07 -19.72
N GLN A 70 -1.74 6.32 -19.29
CA GLN A 70 -0.80 7.14 -20.07
C GLN A 70 0.38 6.32 -20.59
#